data_AF-A0A3S3QD10-F1
#
_entry.id   AF-A0A3S3QD10-F1
#
_cell.length_a   1.000
_cell.length_b   1.000
_cell.length_c   1.000
_cell.angle_alpha   90.00
_cell.angle_beta   90.00
_cell.angle_gamma   90.00
#
_symmetry.space_group_name_H-M   'P 1'
#
loop_
_entity.id
_entity.type
_entity.pdbx_description
1 polymer ?
#
loop_
_entity_poly.entity_id
_entity_poly.type
_entity_poly.pdbx_seq_one_letter_code
_entity_poly.pdbx_strand_id
1 'polypeptide(L)'
;MTDQELAEMFLREYDDVQKSRKTPRQAILYVDTLVNNDPQNALELLATIIDSCKNNKELAYVAAGPLENLFVYHGYAIIDKIKEKADCSEKLQLALSGVWLDEDEDTIFFRWRELLELYKFVGDNPRQALRAAEFHTND
;
A
#
# COMPACT_ATOMS: atom_id res chain seq x y z
N MET A 1 18.10 -12.29 -0.34
CA MET A 1 17.54 -10.96 -0.60
C MET A 1 16.70 -10.60 0.61
N THR A 2 16.98 -9.50 1.27
CA THR A 2 16.20 -9.01 2.41
C THR A 2 14.94 -8.29 1.93
N ASP A 3 13.97 -8.06 2.81
CA ASP A 3 12.77 -7.27 2.49
C ASP A 3 13.14 -5.84 2.09
N GLN A 4 14.20 -5.28 2.69
CA GLN A 4 14.71 -3.96 2.32
C GLN A 4 15.29 -3.94 0.90
N GLU A 5 16.09 -4.96 0.53
CA GLU A 5 16.63 -5.09 -0.84
C GLU A 5 15.50 -5.29 -1.86
N LEU A 6 14.47 -6.07 -1.50
CA LEU A 6 13.26 -6.24 -2.33
C LEU A 6 12.48 -4.94 -2.48
N ALA A 7 12.33 -4.16 -1.41
CA ALA A 7 11.65 -2.88 -1.44
C ALA A 7 12.33 -1.87 -2.35
N GLU A 8 13.66 -1.75 -2.25
CA GLU A 8 14.46 -0.90 -3.15
C GLU A 8 14.36 -1.35 -4.60
N MET A 9 14.36 -2.67 -4.83
CA MET A 9 14.19 -3.23 -6.18
C MET A 9 12.79 -2.92 -6.74
N PHE A 10 11.74 -3.10 -5.93
CA PHE A 10 10.36 -2.80 -6.32
C PHE A 10 10.20 -1.33 -6.71
N LEU A 11 10.69 -0.41 -5.88
CA LEU A 11 10.57 1.04 -6.12
C LEU A 11 11.39 1.49 -7.35
N ARG A 12 12.53 0.86 -7.61
CA ARG A 12 13.31 1.09 -8.84
C ARG A 12 12.56 0.60 -10.08
N GLU A 13 12.01 -0.61 -10.05
CA GLU A 13 11.22 -1.16 -11.15
C GLU A 13 9.98 -0.29 -11.44
N TYR A 14 9.35 0.25 -10.39
CA TYR A 14 8.29 1.27 -10.52
C TYR A 14 8.75 2.50 -11.30
N ASP A 15 9.87 3.12 -10.92
CA ASP A 15 10.39 4.32 -11.58
C ASP A 15 10.71 4.05 -13.06
N ASP A 16 11.25 2.87 -13.35
CA ASP A 16 11.50 2.45 -14.72
C ASP A 16 10.21 2.24 -15.54
N VAL A 17 9.16 1.66 -14.95
CA VAL A 17 7.84 1.54 -15.60
C VAL A 17 7.27 2.92 -15.93
N GLN A 18 7.34 3.87 -15.00
CA GLN A 18 6.89 5.25 -15.23
C GLN A 18 7.69 5.94 -16.35
N LYS A 19 8.99 5.65 -16.44
CA LYS A 19 9.88 6.16 -17.49
C LYS A 19 9.82 5.34 -18.78
N SER A 20 8.88 4.39 -18.90
CA SER A 20 8.71 3.51 -20.06
C SER A 20 10.00 2.75 -20.44
N ARG A 21 10.83 2.43 -19.44
CA ARG A 21 12.05 1.65 -19.62
C ARG A 21 11.73 0.16 -19.61
N LYS A 22 12.53 -0.60 -20.36
CA LYS A 22 12.45 -2.07 -20.39
C LYS A 22 13.43 -2.65 -19.38
N THR A 23 13.02 -2.71 -18.12
CA THR A 23 13.73 -3.46 -17.09
C THR A 23 12.97 -4.72 -16.70
N PRO A 24 13.67 -5.77 -16.24
CA PRO A 24 13.04 -6.91 -15.60
C PRO A 24 12.14 -6.44 -14.45
N ARG A 25 10.96 -7.05 -14.31
CA ARG A 25 9.94 -6.71 -13.30
C ARG A 25 9.87 -7.78 -12.21
N GLN A 26 11.03 -8.21 -11.73
CA GLN A 26 11.11 -9.39 -10.86
C GLN A 26 10.54 -9.10 -9.47
N ALA A 27 10.83 -7.93 -8.90
CA ALA A 27 10.27 -7.55 -7.61
C ALA A 27 8.76 -7.33 -7.71
N ILE A 28 8.28 -6.67 -8.76
CA ILE A 28 6.83 -6.48 -8.97
C ILE A 28 6.11 -7.82 -9.06
N LEU A 29 6.60 -8.74 -9.90
CA LEU A 29 5.99 -10.06 -10.05
C LEU A 29 6.06 -10.90 -8.77
N TYR A 30 7.14 -10.76 -7.99
CA TYR A 30 7.27 -11.42 -6.70
C TYR A 30 6.26 -10.90 -5.68
N VAL A 31 6.11 -9.57 -5.57
CA VAL A 31 5.09 -8.94 -4.71
C VAL A 31 3.69 -9.39 -5.13
N ASP A 32 3.37 -9.39 -6.42
CA ASP A 32 2.09 -9.89 -6.92
C ASP A 32 1.88 -11.36 -6.53
N THR A 33 2.92 -12.19 -6.65
CA THR A 33 2.84 -13.61 -6.25
C THR A 33 2.55 -13.76 -4.77
N LEU A 34 3.18 -12.97 -3.89
CA LEU A 34 2.89 -13.00 -2.46
C LEU A 34 1.48 -12.52 -2.15
N VAL A 35 1.05 -11.40 -2.74
CA VAL A 35 -0.30 -10.86 -2.54
C VAL A 35 -1.38 -11.89 -2.88
N ASN A 36 -1.15 -12.76 -3.86
CA ASN A 36 -2.11 -13.80 -4.26
C ASN A 36 -2.09 -15.06 -3.37
N ASN A 37 -0.95 -15.40 -2.76
CA ASN A 37 -0.74 -16.74 -2.19
C ASN A 37 -0.40 -16.74 -0.70
N ASP A 38 0.14 -15.63 -0.18
CA ASP A 38 0.65 -15.52 1.19
C ASP A 38 0.40 -14.12 1.74
N PRO A 39 -0.85 -13.82 2.14
CA PRO A 39 -1.26 -12.47 2.52
C PRO A 39 -0.53 -11.93 3.76
N GLN A 40 -0.08 -12.81 4.66
CA GLN A 40 0.66 -12.41 5.85
C GLN A 40 2.05 -11.89 5.47
N ASN A 41 2.80 -12.67 4.69
CA ASN A 41 4.13 -12.24 4.23
C ASN A 41 4.03 -11.07 3.24
N ALA A 42 2.98 -11.02 2.41
CA ALA A 42 2.70 -9.86 1.56
C ALA A 42 2.55 -8.58 2.38
N LEU A 43 1.80 -8.62 3.49
CA LEU A 43 1.62 -7.47 4.36
C LEU A 43 2.94 -7.01 5.01
N GLU A 44 3.77 -7.93 5.48
CA GLU A 44 5.08 -7.60 6.06
C GLU A 44 5.99 -6.90 5.02
N LEU A 45 6.05 -7.44 3.81
CA LEU A 45 6.84 -6.86 2.73
C LEU A 45 6.27 -5.50 2.28
N LEU A 46 4.94 -5.37 2.15
CA LEU A 46 4.31 -4.11 1.76
C LEU A 46 4.52 -3.02 2.80
N ALA A 47 4.50 -3.34 4.10
CA ALA A 47 4.86 -2.37 5.13
C ALA A 47 6.30 -1.84 4.92
N THR A 48 7.25 -2.74 4.62
CA THR A 48 8.65 -2.37 4.33
C THR A 48 8.77 -1.50 3.07
N ILE A 49 8.02 -1.84 2.00
CA ILE A 49 7.96 -1.04 0.77
C ILE A 49 7.39 0.36 1.04
N ILE A 50 6.29 0.44 1.80
CA ILE A 50 5.62 1.70 2.16
C ILE A 50 6.54 2.59 2.99
N ASP A 51 7.23 2.03 3.99
CA ASP A 51 8.17 2.79 4.81
C ASP A 51 9.36 3.30 3.98
N SER A 52 9.75 2.57 2.93
CA SER A 52 10.80 2.94 1.98
C SER A 52 10.38 3.97 0.92
N CYS A 53 9.08 4.25 0.76
CA CYS A 53 8.59 5.25 -0.21
C CYS A 53 9.12 6.64 0.14
N LYS A 54 9.59 7.37 -0.87
CA LYS A 54 10.22 8.71 -0.73
C LYS A 54 9.30 9.85 -1.11
N ASN A 55 8.17 9.56 -1.75
CA ASN A 55 7.23 10.56 -2.24
C ASN A 55 5.82 9.96 -2.39
N ASN A 56 4.82 10.84 -2.53
CA ASN A 56 3.42 10.43 -2.71
C ASN A 56 3.18 9.58 -3.96
N LYS A 57 4.00 9.70 -5.00
CA LYS A 57 3.77 8.96 -6.26
C LYS A 57 4.11 7.48 -6.08
N GLU A 58 5.20 7.18 -5.39
CA GLU A 58 5.56 5.83 -4.97
C GLU A 58 4.49 5.27 -4.03
N LEU A 59 4.09 6.04 -3.02
CA LEU A 59 3.07 5.62 -2.05
C LEU A 59 1.72 5.34 -2.73
N ALA A 60 1.29 6.22 -3.66
CA ALA A 60 0.07 6.06 -4.44
C ALA A 60 0.10 4.77 -5.27
N TYR A 61 1.26 4.45 -5.86
CA TYR A 61 1.41 3.27 -6.69
C TYR A 61 1.29 1.98 -5.88
N VAL A 62 1.92 1.95 -4.70
CA VAL A 62 1.81 0.81 -3.78
C VAL A 62 0.39 0.67 -3.27
N ALA A 63 -0.26 1.79 -2.92
CA ALA A 63 -1.63 1.84 -2.43
C ALA A 63 -2.65 1.31 -3.46
N ALA A 64 -2.64 1.86 -4.67
CA ALA A 64 -3.59 1.51 -5.74
C ALA A 64 -3.23 0.23 -6.51
N GLY A 65 -2.15 -0.45 -6.13
CA GLY A 65 -1.70 -1.68 -6.75
C GLY A 65 -1.70 -2.82 -5.74
N PRO A 66 -0.53 -3.21 -5.22
CA PRO A 66 -0.43 -4.41 -4.40
C PRO A 66 -1.16 -4.31 -3.05
N LEU A 67 -1.26 -3.13 -2.43
CA LEU A 67 -2.02 -2.98 -1.18
C LEU A 67 -3.53 -3.14 -1.42
N GLU A 68 -4.06 -2.50 -2.46
CA GLU A 68 -5.46 -2.68 -2.90
C GLU A 68 -5.77 -4.14 -3.20
N ASN A 69 -4.94 -4.79 -4.01
CA ASN A 69 -5.11 -6.21 -4.32
C ASN A 69 -5.11 -7.09 -3.06
N LEU A 70 -4.27 -6.79 -2.07
CA LEU A 70 -4.25 -7.51 -0.80
C LEU A 70 -5.58 -7.36 -0.03
N PHE A 71 -6.18 -6.17 -0.02
CA PHE A 71 -7.52 -5.97 0.55
C PHE A 71 -8.59 -6.73 -0.23
N VAL A 72 -8.58 -6.65 -1.56
CA VAL A 72 -9.56 -7.31 -2.43
C VAL A 72 -9.54 -8.83 -2.24
N TYR A 73 -8.34 -9.44 -2.19
CA TYR A 73 -8.22 -10.89 -2.11
C TYR A 73 -8.33 -11.43 -0.68
N HIS A 74 -7.83 -10.68 0.30
CA HIS A 74 -7.57 -11.23 1.64
C HIS A 74 -7.99 -10.31 2.78
N GLY A 75 -8.66 -9.20 2.52
CA GLY A 75 -8.92 -8.15 3.49
C GLY A 75 -9.43 -8.64 4.85
N TYR A 76 -10.41 -9.54 4.89
CA TYR A 76 -10.94 -10.08 6.14
C TYR A 76 -9.91 -10.83 6.98
N ALA A 77 -8.94 -11.49 6.35
CA ALA A 77 -7.89 -12.25 7.03
C ALA A 77 -6.77 -11.36 7.60
N ILE A 78 -6.59 -10.16 7.04
CA ILE A 78 -5.42 -9.32 7.32
C ILE A 78 -5.75 -7.96 7.94
N ILE A 79 -7.02 -7.56 8.00
CA ILE A 79 -7.39 -6.19 8.40
C ILE A 79 -6.96 -5.80 9.81
N ASP A 80 -7.09 -6.72 10.78
CA ASP A 80 -6.66 -6.45 12.15
C ASP A 80 -5.14 -6.29 12.22
N LYS A 81 -4.39 -7.09 11.42
CA LYS A 81 -2.94 -6.97 11.30
C LYS A 81 -2.52 -5.67 10.61
N ILE A 82 -3.26 -5.25 9.57
CA ILE A 82 -3.06 -3.95 8.93
C ILE A 82 -3.23 -2.85 9.97
N LYS A 83 -4.28 -2.92 10.79
CA LYS A 83 -4.51 -1.92 11.84
C LYS A 83 -3.33 -1.85 12.80
N GLU A 84 -2.88 -2.98 13.34
CA GLU A 84 -1.73 -3.03 14.25
C GLU A 84 -0.48 -2.35 13.66
N LYS A 85 -0.22 -2.56 12.36
CA LYS A 85 0.92 -1.93 11.68
C LYS A 85 0.69 -0.45 11.44
N ALA A 86 -0.52 -0.08 11.00
CA ALA A 86 -0.87 1.29 10.69
C ALA A 86 -0.85 2.18 11.94
N ASP A 87 -1.21 1.64 13.12
CA ASP A 87 -1.09 2.36 14.40
C ASP A 87 0.36 2.86 14.66
N CYS A 88 1.37 2.23 14.05
CA CYS A 88 2.79 2.57 14.19
C CYS A 88 3.43 3.19 12.93
N SER A 89 2.71 3.37 11.81
CA SER A 89 3.27 3.91 10.57
C SER A 89 2.30 4.90 9.92
N GLU A 90 2.61 6.19 10.03
CA GLU A 90 1.86 7.27 9.36
C GLU A 90 1.83 7.10 7.84
N LYS A 91 2.91 6.56 7.25
CA LYS A 91 2.95 6.26 5.81
C LYS A 91 1.96 5.16 5.44
N LEU A 92 1.83 4.12 6.27
CA LEU A 92 0.82 3.08 6.04
C LEU A 92 -0.59 3.63 6.25
N GLN A 93 -0.84 4.46 7.27
CA GLN A 93 -2.12 5.14 7.43
C GLN A 93 -2.48 5.96 6.17
N LEU A 94 -1.52 6.73 5.65
CA LEU A 94 -1.70 7.50 4.42
C LEU A 94 -1.91 6.60 3.20
N ALA A 95 -1.16 5.52 3.06
CA ALA A 95 -1.32 4.55 1.97
C ALA A 95 -2.71 3.92 1.95
N LEU A 96 -3.30 3.63 3.11
CA LEU A 96 -4.67 3.12 3.22
C LEU A 96 -5.68 4.08 2.58
N SER A 97 -5.45 5.40 2.65
CA SER A 97 -6.31 6.39 2.01
C SER A 97 -6.25 6.34 0.47
N GLY A 98 -5.23 5.69 -0.09
CA GLY A 98 -5.01 5.53 -1.53
C GLY A 98 -5.62 4.26 -2.14
N VAL A 99 -6.08 3.32 -1.33
CA VAL A 99 -6.70 2.04 -1.76
C VAL A 99 -8.09 2.30 -2.37
N TRP A 100 -8.45 1.55 -3.43
CA TRP A 100 -9.79 1.57 -4.02
C TRP A 100 -10.52 0.24 -3.81
N LEU A 101 -11.60 0.30 -3.04
CA LEU A 101 -12.53 -0.83 -2.85
C LEU A 101 -13.92 -0.44 -3.32
N ASP A 102 -14.64 -1.40 -3.88
CA ASP A 102 -16.04 -1.23 -4.26
C ASP A 102 -16.95 -1.34 -3.03
N GLU A 103 -17.96 -0.47 -2.97
CA GLU A 103 -18.94 -0.38 -1.89
C GLU A 103 -20.06 -1.41 -2.13
N ASP A 104 -19.88 -2.64 -1.63
CA ASP A 104 -20.91 -3.69 -1.67
C ASP A 104 -21.27 -4.18 -0.23
N GLU A 105 -22.50 -4.67 -0.04
CA GLU A 105 -23.19 -4.79 1.27
C GLU A 105 -22.56 -5.73 2.31
N ASP A 106 -21.62 -6.60 1.92
CA ASP A 106 -20.97 -7.57 2.82
C ASP A 106 -19.42 -7.53 2.70
N THR A 107 -18.89 -6.36 2.34
CA THR A 107 -17.50 -6.24 1.91
C THR A 107 -16.57 -5.63 2.94
N ILE A 108 -15.30 -6.00 2.78
CA ILE A 108 -14.14 -5.40 3.41
C ILE A 108 -14.14 -3.86 3.36
N PHE A 109 -14.87 -3.25 2.43
CA PHE A 109 -15.03 -1.81 2.29
C PHE A 109 -15.36 -1.12 3.61
N PHE A 110 -16.38 -1.58 4.35
CA PHE A 110 -16.80 -0.92 5.59
C PHE A 110 -15.71 -0.96 6.66
N ARG A 111 -15.02 -2.10 6.79
CA ARG A 111 -13.91 -2.23 7.73
C ARG A 111 -12.72 -1.36 7.33
N TRP A 112 -12.42 -1.26 6.04
CA TRP A 112 -11.43 -0.31 5.53
C TRP A 112 -11.84 1.15 5.81
N ARG A 113 -13.12 1.49 5.63
CA ARG A 113 -13.66 2.82 5.98
C ARG A 113 -13.52 3.14 7.46
N GLU A 114 -13.78 2.19 8.36
CA GLU A 114 -13.55 2.34 9.81
C GLU A 114 -12.09 2.70 10.11
N LEU A 115 -11.12 2.08 9.42
CA LEU A 115 -9.71 2.44 9.56
C LEU A 115 -9.44 3.88 9.11
N LEU A 116 -10.01 4.31 7.99
CA LEU A 116 -9.83 5.68 7.50
C LEU A 116 -10.42 6.72 8.46
N GLU A 117 -11.59 6.44 9.04
CA GLU A 117 -12.20 7.31 10.05
C GLU A 117 -11.37 7.38 11.33
N LEU A 118 -10.81 6.25 11.76
CA LEU A 118 -9.89 6.17 12.89
C LEU A 118 -8.67 7.08 12.67
N TYR A 119 -8.07 7.02 11.48
CA TYR A 119 -6.90 7.82 11.10
C TYR A 119 -7.23 9.20 10.53
N LYS A 120 -8.50 9.65 10.65
CA LYS A 120 -8.96 10.99 10.26
C LYS A 120 -8.87 11.30 8.76
N PHE A 121 -8.81 10.27 7.91
CA PHE A 121 -8.98 10.40 6.45
C PHE A 121 -10.47 10.35 6.10
N VAL A 122 -11.20 11.40 6.50
CA VAL A 122 -12.65 11.52 6.32
C VAL A 122 -13.00 12.31 5.05
N GLY A 123 -14.06 11.91 4.35
CA GLY A 123 -14.61 12.61 3.18
C GLY A 123 -15.05 11.69 2.03
N ASP A 124 -15.61 12.30 0.98
CA ASP A 124 -16.13 11.59 -0.20
C ASP A 124 -15.03 10.95 -1.06
N ASN A 125 -13.78 11.42 -0.91
CA ASN A 125 -12.63 10.89 -1.63
C ASN A 125 -11.38 10.91 -0.74
N PRO A 126 -11.17 9.87 0.10
CA PRO A 126 -10.02 9.79 0.99
C PRO A 126 -8.67 9.80 0.27
N ARG A 127 -8.65 9.53 -1.05
CA ARG A 127 -7.44 9.62 -1.89
C ARG A 127 -6.92 11.04 -2.06
N GLN A 128 -7.74 12.06 -1.78
CA GLN A 128 -7.25 13.45 -1.77
C GLN A 128 -6.18 13.66 -0.69
N ALA A 129 -6.27 12.95 0.44
CA ALA A 129 -5.28 13.06 1.51
C ALA A 129 -3.88 12.63 1.03
N LEU A 130 -3.76 11.46 0.40
CA LEU A 130 -2.50 10.99 -0.17
C LEU A 130 -1.96 11.90 -1.29
N ARG A 131 -2.83 12.56 -2.05
CA ARG A 131 -2.40 13.54 -3.06
C ARG A 131 -1.92 14.86 -2.44
N ALA A 132 -2.51 15.26 -1.32
CA ALA A 132 -2.24 16.52 -0.64
C ALA A 132 -1.13 16.45 0.41
N ALA A 133 -0.75 15.26 0.86
CA ALA A 133 0.30 15.08 1.86
C ALA A 133 1.63 15.66 1.37
N GLU A 134 2.35 16.37 2.23
CA GLU A 134 3.72 16.80 1.92
C GLU A 134 4.69 15.80 2.54
N PHE A 135 5.56 15.19 1.73
CA PHE A 135 6.67 14.41 2.28
C PHE A 135 7.66 15.39 2.87
N HIS A 136 7.70 15.50 4.20
CA HIS A 136 8.80 16.16 4.87
C HIS A 136 9.98 15.18 4.85
N THR A 137 10.93 15.42 3.94
CA THR A 137 12.25 14.82 4.05
C THR A 137 12.88 15.38 5.31
N ASN A 138 13.03 14.55 6.34
CA ASN A 138 13.97 14.86 7.41
C ASN A 138 15.36 14.89 6.76
N ASP A 139 15.85 16.11 6.50
CA ASP A 139 17.23 16.40 6.11
C ASP A 139 18.24 15.99 7.20
#